data_AF-A0A378C2L9-F1
#
_entry.id   AF-A0A378C2L9-F1
#
_cell.length_a   1.000
_cell.length_b   1.000
_cell.length_c   1.000
_cell.angle_alpha   90.00
_cell.angle_beta   90.00
_cell.angle_gamma   90.00
#
_symmetry.space_group_name_H-M   'P 1'
#
loop_
_entity.id
_entity.type
_entity.pdbx_description
1 polymer ?
#
loop_
_entity_poly.entity_id
_entity_poly.type
_entity_poly.pdbx_seq_one_letter_code
_entity_poly.pdbx_strand_id
1 'polypeptide(L)'
;MSVLHKKSARLRDEERARLIWLLSTDKAVTSALLGKLTLAERYDEGTLADDLAEVEMLVSHLPPPDLADALEALPYDARTALWCLVPDDKRGEVLLEASENVWGDLIDKMSDPELLQAMQPLDIDEQVYLLQHLPPT
;
A
#
# COMPACT_ATOMS: atom_id res chain seq x y z
N MET A 1 12.17 0.82 -29.92
CA MET A 1 12.05 1.36 -28.54
C MET A 1 11.19 0.47 -27.60
N SER A 2 11.30 -0.88 -27.61
CA SER A 2 10.19 -1.72 -27.06
C SER A 2 10.57 -2.88 -26.11
N VAL A 3 11.85 -3.09 -25.77
CA VAL A 3 12.26 -4.25 -24.94
C VAL A 3 12.50 -3.87 -23.48
N LEU A 4 12.95 -2.64 -23.19
CA LEU A 4 13.21 -2.15 -21.83
C LEU A 4 11.93 -1.95 -21.02
N HIS A 5 10.91 -1.29 -21.59
CA HIS A 5 9.60 -1.07 -20.94
C HIS A 5 8.83 -2.36 -20.65
N LYS A 6 8.99 -3.41 -21.46
CA LYS A 6 8.34 -4.72 -21.22
C LYS A 6 9.02 -5.49 -20.09
N LYS A 7 10.34 -5.36 -19.95
CA LYS A 7 11.07 -5.97 -18.83
C LYS A 7 10.74 -5.28 -17.51
N SER A 8 10.55 -3.97 -17.51
CA SER A 8 10.13 -3.24 -16.30
C SER A 8 8.69 -3.55 -15.91
N ALA A 9 7.74 -3.62 -16.86
CA ALA A 9 6.36 -3.97 -16.54
C ALA A 9 6.24 -5.36 -15.90
N ARG A 10 6.86 -6.38 -16.52
CA ARG A 10 6.88 -7.74 -15.95
C ARG A 10 7.55 -7.80 -14.58
N LEU A 11 8.63 -7.02 -14.38
CA LEU A 11 9.29 -6.95 -13.08
C LEU A 11 8.36 -6.36 -12.02
N ARG A 12 7.65 -5.28 -12.33
CA ARG A 12 6.66 -4.69 -11.40
C ARG A 12 5.53 -5.66 -11.09
N ASP A 13 5.07 -6.43 -12.08
CA ASP A 13 4.08 -7.49 -11.86
C ASP A 13 4.60 -8.55 -10.88
N GLU A 14 5.87 -8.95 -11.00
CA GLU A 14 6.53 -9.90 -10.10
C GLU A 14 6.71 -9.32 -8.69
N GLU A 15 7.14 -8.07 -8.58
CA GLU A 15 7.31 -7.33 -7.32
C GLU A 15 5.98 -7.12 -6.60
N ARG A 16 4.93 -6.73 -7.32
CA ARG A 16 3.57 -6.59 -6.81
C ARG A 16 3.01 -7.92 -6.32
N ALA A 17 3.17 -8.99 -7.10
CA ALA A 17 2.75 -10.33 -6.70
C ALA A 17 3.50 -10.81 -5.46
N ARG A 18 4.80 -10.51 -5.34
CA ARG A 18 5.62 -10.82 -4.17
C ARG A 18 5.15 -10.07 -2.92
N LEU A 19 4.86 -8.77 -3.05
CA LEU A 19 4.32 -7.95 -1.98
C LEU A 19 2.99 -8.50 -1.46
N ILE A 20 2.05 -8.81 -2.37
CA ILE A 20 0.76 -9.41 -2.02
C ILE A 20 0.97 -10.75 -1.29
N TRP A 21 1.89 -11.59 -1.80
CA TRP A 21 2.15 -12.90 -1.22
C TRP A 21 2.70 -12.79 0.21
N LEU A 22 3.68 -11.91 0.45
CA LEU A 22 4.28 -11.70 1.77
C LEU A 22 3.22 -11.29 2.81
N LEU A 23 2.42 -10.28 2.47
CA LEU A 23 1.43 -9.71 3.40
C LEU A 23 0.18 -10.59 3.61
N SER A 24 -0.14 -11.46 2.65
CA SER A 24 -1.29 -12.38 2.76
C SER A 24 -0.94 -13.73 3.37
N THR A 25 0.29 -14.20 3.22
CA THR A 25 0.71 -15.55 3.64
C THR A 25 1.30 -15.53 5.05
N ASP A 26 2.13 -14.53 5.35
CA ASP A 26 2.78 -14.44 6.65
C ASP A 26 2.01 -13.51 7.60
N LYS A 27 1.28 -14.13 8.52
CA LYS A 27 0.54 -13.40 9.54
C LYS A 27 1.45 -12.62 10.50
N ALA A 28 2.67 -13.10 10.75
CA ALA A 28 3.62 -12.42 11.62
C ALA A 28 4.09 -11.10 10.99
N VAL A 29 4.33 -11.06 9.68
CA VAL A 29 4.66 -9.82 8.94
C VAL A 29 3.56 -8.78 9.11
N THR A 30 2.32 -9.14 8.75
CA THR A 30 1.17 -8.22 8.86
C THR A 30 0.94 -7.80 10.32
N SER A 31 1.06 -8.73 11.27
CA SER A 31 0.89 -8.41 12.70
C SER A 31 2.01 -7.52 13.23
N ALA A 32 3.24 -7.68 12.77
CA ALA A 32 4.38 -6.82 13.12
C ALA A 32 4.18 -5.40 12.60
N LEU A 33 3.79 -5.24 11.34
CA LEU A 33 3.49 -3.94 10.73
C LEU A 33 2.34 -3.20 11.44
N LEU A 34 1.35 -3.94 11.92
CA LEU A 34 0.24 -3.37 12.69
C LEU A 34 0.56 -3.17 14.19
N GLY A 35 1.76 -3.52 14.66
CA GLY A 35 2.13 -3.46 16.07
C GLY A 35 1.36 -4.45 16.97
N LYS A 36 0.79 -5.51 16.38
CA LYS A 36 -0.02 -6.55 17.02
C LYS A 36 0.73 -7.87 17.22
N LEU A 37 2.04 -7.91 16.95
CA LEU A 37 2.84 -9.14 16.99
C LEU A 37 2.80 -9.80 18.39
N THR A 38 2.38 -11.05 18.43
CA THR A 38 2.27 -11.83 19.68
C THR A 38 3.49 -12.69 19.93
N LEU A 39 3.70 -13.11 21.18
CA LEU A 39 4.82 -13.99 21.56
C LEU A 39 4.81 -15.35 20.83
N ALA A 40 3.64 -15.84 20.42
CA ALA A 40 3.50 -17.08 19.66
C ALA A 40 3.97 -16.95 18.21
N GLU A 41 3.98 -15.73 17.66
CA GLU A 41 4.41 -15.43 16.28
C GLU A 41 5.93 -15.18 16.20
N ARG A 42 6.64 -15.09 17.33
CA ARG A 42 8.10 -14.81 17.42
C ARG A 42 9.02 -16.00 17.08
N TYR A 43 8.54 -17.03 16.39
CA TYR A 43 9.27 -18.30 16.30
C TYR A 43 10.45 -18.30 15.30
N ASP A 44 10.55 -17.29 14.42
CA ASP A 44 11.71 -17.07 13.54
C ASP A 44 11.97 -15.56 13.31
N GLU A 45 12.61 -14.91 14.29
CA GLU A 45 12.91 -13.47 14.25
C GLU A 45 13.82 -13.06 13.07
N GLY A 46 14.65 -13.98 12.55
CA GLY A 46 15.54 -13.71 11.42
C GLY A 46 14.77 -13.57 10.11
N THR A 47 13.93 -14.56 9.80
CA THR A 47 13.09 -14.54 8.59
C THR A 47 12.09 -13.38 8.61
N LEU A 48 11.50 -13.07 9.77
CA LEU A 48 10.58 -11.93 9.91
C LEU A 48 11.25 -10.59 9.60
N ALA A 49 12.48 -10.38 10.05
CA ALA A 49 13.21 -9.14 9.78
C ALA A 49 13.53 -8.98 8.28
N ASP A 50 13.93 -10.08 7.62
CA ASP A 50 14.21 -10.08 6.18
C ASP A 50 12.94 -9.81 5.37
N ASP A 51 11.81 -10.44 5.73
CA ASP A 51 10.53 -10.24 5.06
C ASP A 51 10.01 -8.80 5.24
N LEU A 52 10.15 -8.21 6.44
CA LEU A 52 9.78 -6.81 6.68
C LEU A 52 10.62 -5.85 5.84
N ALA A 53 11.94 -6.06 5.77
CA ALA A 53 12.83 -5.27 4.94
C ALA A 53 12.50 -5.42 3.44
N GLU A 54 12.11 -6.62 3.00
CA GLU A 54 11.65 -6.85 1.63
C GLU A 54 10.35 -6.08 1.33
N VAL A 55 9.37 -6.12 2.23
CA VAL A 55 8.12 -5.36 2.09
C VAL A 55 8.41 -3.86 1.96
N GLU A 56 9.20 -3.28 2.87
CA GLU A 56 9.55 -1.85 2.83
C GLU A 56 10.24 -1.46 1.51
N MET A 57 11.17 -2.31 1.05
CA MET A 57 11.86 -2.11 -0.23
C MET A 57 10.86 -2.12 -1.39
N LEU A 58 9.98 -3.13 -1.49
CA LEU A 58 8.99 -3.25 -2.55
C LEU A 58 8.05 -2.02 -2.58
N VAL A 59 7.56 -1.58 -1.42
CA VAL A 59 6.69 -0.39 -1.33
C VAL A 59 7.39 0.88 -1.80
N SER A 60 8.68 1.03 -1.52
CA SER A 60 9.44 2.21 -1.95
C SER A 60 9.58 2.32 -3.47
N HIS A 61 9.71 1.19 -4.17
CA HIS A 61 9.98 1.11 -5.61
C HIS A 61 8.73 1.01 -6.48
N LEU A 62 7.64 0.44 -5.96
CA LEU A 62 6.40 0.32 -6.72
C LEU A 62 5.76 1.70 -6.96
N PRO A 63 5.26 1.96 -8.18
CA PRO A 63 4.53 3.17 -8.50
C PRO A 63 3.09 3.10 -7.95
N PRO A 64 2.39 4.24 -7.86
CA PRO A 64 1.05 4.30 -7.29
C PRO A 64 0.03 3.31 -7.87
N PRO A 65 -0.06 3.07 -9.19
CA PRO A 65 -1.01 2.11 -9.74
C PRO A 65 -0.76 0.67 -9.26
N ASP A 66 0.51 0.27 -9.15
CA ASP A 66 0.87 -1.07 -8.69
C ASP A 66 0.62 -1.24 -7.18
N LEU A 67 0.75 -0.16 -6.39
CA LEU A 67 0.39 -0.14 -4.97
C LEU A 67 -1.12 -0.20 -4.77
N ALA A 68 -1.89 0.53 -5.59
CA ALA A 68 -3.35 0.48 -5.59
C ALA A 68 -3.87 -0.94 -5.89
N ASP A 69 -3.38 -1.56 -6.95
CA ASP A 69 -3.67 -2.96 -7.30
C ASP A 69 -3.36 -3.93 -6.13
N ALA A 70 -2.24 -3.71 -5.43
CA ALA A 70 -1.88 -4.53 -4.28
C ALA A 70 -2.85 -4.33 -3.09
N LEU A 71 -3.22 -3.09 -2.77
CA LEU A 71 -4.17 -2.78 -1.70
C LEU A 71 -5.53 -3.41 -1.97
N GLU A 72 -6.00 -3.40 -3.22
CA GLU A 72 -7.26 -4.01 -3.62
C GLU A 72 -7.26 -5.54 -3.46
N ALA A 73 -6.13 -6.18 -3.75
CA ALA A 73 -5.99 -7.63 -3.66
C ALA A 73 -5.85 -8.15 -2.22
N LEU A 74 -5.46 -7.28 -1.27
CA LEU A 74 -5.17 -7.68 0.11
C LEU A 74 -6.43 -7.69 1.00
N PRO A 75 -6.51 -8.62 1.98
CA PRO A 75 -7.53 -8.57 3.04
C PRO A 75 -7.31 -7.38 3.98
N TYR A 76 -8.35 -6.98 4.72
CA TYR A 76 -8.38 -5.77 5.56
C TYR A 76 -7.10 -5.52 6.36
N ASP A 77 -6.68 -6.44 7.25
CA ASP A 77 -5.49 -6.23 8.09
C ASP A 77 -4.21 -6.02 7.26
N ALA A 78 -4.02 -6.79 6.19
CA ALA A 78 -2.86 -6.68 5.32
C ALA A 78 -2.89 -5.40 4.45
N ARG A 79 -4.09 -4.98 4.02
CA ARG A 79 -4.31 -3.70 3.33
C ARG A 79 -3.99 -2.52 4.23
N THR A 80 -4.48 -2.54 5.48
CA THR A 80 -4.15 -1.51 6.48
C THR A 80 -2.65 -1.47 6.74
N ALA A 81 -2.00 -2.63 6.89
CA ALA A 81 -0.55 -2.72 7.08
C ALA A 81 0.22 -2.09 5.90
N LEU A 82 -0.15 -2.45 4.67
CA LEU A 82 0.45 -1.88 3.47
C LEU A 82 0.22 -0.37 3.40
N TRP A 83 -0.99 0.11 3.66
CA TRP A 83 -1.32 1.53 3.62
C TRP A 83 -0.51 2.37 4.60
N CYS A 84 -0.23 1.85 5.79
CA CYS A 84 0.65 2.51 6.76
C CYS A 84 2.09 2.68 6.26
N LEU A 85 2.54 1.84 5.32
CA LEU A 85 3.87 1.93 4.70
C LEU A 85 3.91 2.84 3.48
N VAL A 86 2.76 3.15 2.86
CA VAL A 86 2.71 4.04 1.70
C VAL A 86 3.15 5.44 2.13
N PRO A 87 4.21 6.01 1.50
CA PRO A 87 4.68 7.37 1.78
C PRO A 87 3.60 8.42 1.58
N ASP A 88 3.55 9.43 2.46
CA ASP A 88 2.50 10.47 2.45
C ASP A 88 2.41 11.21 1.11
N ASP A 89 3.53 11.42 0.43
CA ASP A 89 3.61 12.08 -0.88
C ASP A 89 3.05 11.23 -2.02
N LYS A 90 2.96 9.90 -1.85
CA LYS A 90 2.34 8.98 -2.82
C LYS A 90 0.86 8.70 -2.52
N ARG A 91 0.38 8.97 -1.31
CA ARG A 91 -0.98 8.57 -0.87
C ARG A 91 -2.08 9.15 -1.76
N GLY A 92 -1.97 10.40 -2.22
CA GLY A 92 -2.94 11.01 -3.12
C GLY A 92 -3.04 10.27 -4.45
N GLU A 93 -1.89 9.97 -5.07
CA GLU A 93 -1.82 9.25 -6.35
C GLU A 93 -2.35 7.82 -6.18
N VAL A 94 -2.03 7.14 -5.07
CA VAL A 94 -2.55 5.79 -4.80
C VAL A 94 -4.06 5.79 -4.62
N LEU A 95 -4.63 6.80 -3.94
CA LEU A 95 -6.08 6.93 -3.80
C LEU A 95 -6.79 7.12 -5.14
N LEU A 96 -6.22 7.89 -6.07
CA LEU A 96 -6.77 8.08 -7.42
C LEU A 96 -6.80 6.78 -8.23
N GLU A 97 -5.75 5.98 -8.10
CA GLU A 97 -5.61 4.72 -8.84
C GLU A 97 -6.42 3.59 -8.20
N ALA A 98 -6.65 3.64 -6.89
CA ALA A 98 -7.43 2.64 -6.17
C ALA A 98 -8.93 2.80 -6.41
N SER A 99 -9.62 1.67 -6.49
CA SER A 99 -11.07 1.60 -6.58
C SER A 99 -11.74 2.14 -5.31
N GLU A 100 -12.87 2.85 -5.49
CA GLU A 100 -13.66 3.44 -4.40
C GLU A 100 -14.11 2.42 -3.34
N ASN A 101 -14.16 1.12 -3.70
CA ASN A 101 -14.55 0.05 -2.79
C ASN A 101 -13.56 -0.18 -1.63
N VAL A 102 -12.30 0.25 -1.75
CA VAL A 102 -11.29 0.15 -0.69
C VAL A 102 -11.03 1.48 0.02
N TRP A 103 -11.51 2.60 -0.52
CA TRP A 103 -11.23 3.94 0.02
C TRP A 103 -11.60 4.08 1.49
N GLY A 104 -12.76 3.54 1.90
CA GLY A 104 -13.18 3.55 3.31
C GLY A 104 -12.12 2.97 4.25
N ASP A 105 -11.51 1.84 3.88
CA ASP A 105 -10.48 1.20 4.70
C ASP A 105 -9.16 2.00 4.71
N LEU A 106 -8.83 2.68 3.61
CA LEU A 106 -7.60 3.47 3.49
C LEU A 106 -7.70 4.75 4.31
N ILE A 107 -8.83 5.45 4.24
CA ILE A 107 -8.99 6.74 4.92
C ILE A 107 -9.45 6.62 6.37
N ASP A 108 -9.95 5.45 6.83
CA ASP A 108 -10.43 5.22 8.22
C ASP A 108 -9.38 5.55 9.30
N LYS A 109 -8.10 5.55 8.94
CA LYS A 109 -6.99 5.89 9.86
C LYS A 109 -6.32 7.22 9.54
N MET A 110 -6.82 7.97 8.56
CA MET A 110 -6.29 9.28 8.20
C MET A 110 -7.14 10.38 8.85
N SER A 111 -6.47 11.35 9.44
CA SER A 111 -7.10 12.59 9.86
C SER A 111 -7.35 13.51 8.66
N ASP A 112 -8.34 14.42 8.75
CA ASP A 112 -8.62 15.37 7.67
C ASP A 112 -7.37 16.15 7.21
N PRO A 113 -6.45 16.62 8.10
CA PRO A 113 -5.22 17.27 7.66
C PRO A 113 -4.28 16.35 6.87
N GLU A 114 -4.18 15.07 7.24
CA GLU A 114 -3.35 14.10 6.51
C GLU A 114 -3.93 13.81 5.12
N LEU A 115 -5.25 13.71 5.01
CA LEU A 115 -5.95 13.54 3.74
C LEU A 115 -5.74 14.75 2.83
N LEU A 116 -5.90 15.97 3.37
CA LEU A 116 -5.60 17.20 2.63
C LEU A 116 -4.14 17.29 2.19
N GLN A 117 -3.20 16.86 3.05
CA GLN A 117 -1.78 16.83 2.71
C GLN A 117 -1.48 15.83 1.60
N ALA A 118 -2.08 14.64 1.63
CA ALA A 118 -1.93 13.63 0.59
C ALA A 118 -2.45 14.13 -0.78
N MET A 119 -3.45 15.02 -0.78
CA MET A 119 -4.02 15.59 -2.00
C MET A 119 -3.25 16.79 -2.55
N GLN A 120 -2.41 17.46 -1.74
CA GLN A 120 -1.65 18.65 -2.18
C GLN A 120 -0.81 18.46 -3.46
N PRO A 121 -0.13 17.31 -3.68
CA PRO A 121 0.69 17.11 -4.88
C PRO A 121 -0.12 16.92 -6.17
N LEU A 122 -1.41 16.60 -6.06
CA LEU A 122 -2.28 16.27 -7.19
C LEU A 122 -2.67 17.52 -7.98
N ASP A 123 -3.05 17.33 -9.25
CA ASP A 123 -3.62 18.42 -10.05
C ASP A 123 -5.00 18.84 -9.52
N ILE A 124 -5.41 20.08 -9.80
CA ILE A 124 -6.66 20.64 -9.25
C ILE A 124 -7.88 19.76 -9.60
N ASP A 125 -7.95 19.23 -10.82
CA ASP A 125 -9.07 18.40 -11.26
C ASP A 125 -9.12 17.07 -10.50
N GLU A 126 -7.96 16.50 -10.17
CA GLU A 126 -7.82 15.27 -9.39
C GLU A 126 -8.19 15.49 -7.92
N GLN A 127 -7.75 16.62 -7.34
CA GLN A 127 -8.17 17.02 -5.99
C GLN A 127 -9.68 17.16 -5.91
N VAL A 128 -10.29 17.84 -6.89
CA VAL A 128 -11.75 17.99 -6.96
C VAL A 128 -12.45 16.64 -7.11
N TYR A 129 -11.89 15.74 -7.94
CA TYR A 129 -12.43 14.39 -8.10
C TYR A 129 -12.45 13.63 -6.76
N LEU A 130 -11.33 13.58 -6.05
CA LEU A 130 -11.25 12.93 -4.75
C LEU A 130 -12.21 13.56 -3.73
N LEU A 131 -12.26 14.90 -3.62
CA LEU A 131 -13.17 15.58 -2.68
C LEU A 131 -14.65 15.26 -2.92
N GLN A 132 -15.04 14.95 -4.16
CA GLN A 132 -16.43 14.65 -4.53
C GLN A 132 -16.83 13.20 -4.24
N HIS A 133 -15.88 12.27 -4.24
CA HIS A 133 -16.15 10.83 -4.17
C HIS A 133 -15.67 10.19 -2.87
N LEU A 134 -14.76 10.84 -2.13
CA LEU A 134 -14.24 10.31 -0.88
C LEU A 134 -15.38 10.09 0.12
N PRO A 135 -15.44 8.91 0.77
CA PRO A 135 -16.38 8.70 1.84
C PRO A 135 -16.11 9.68 3.00
N PRO A 136 -17.14 9.99 3.80
CA PRO A 136 -16.94 10.79 5.01
C PRO A 136 -16.00 10.05 5.98
N THR A 137 -15.02 10.79 6.52
CA THR A 137 -14.09 10.35 7.58
C THR A 137 -14.72 10.38 8.97
#